data_AF-A0A8J6CUG2-F1
#
_entry.id   AF-A0A8J6CUG2-F1
#
_cell.length_a   1.000
_cell.length_b   1.000
_cell.length_c   1.000
_cell.angle_alpha   90.00
_cell.angle_beta   90.00
_cell.angle_gamma   90.00
#
_symmetry.space_group_name_H-M   'P 1'
#
loop_
_entity.id
_entity.type
_entity.pdbx_description
1 polymer ?
#
loop_
_entity_poly.entity_id
_entity_poly.type
_entity_poly.pdbx_seq_one_letter_code
_entity_poly.pdbx_strand_id
1 'polypeptide(L)'
;MDERMIGAAQTGDINILYDLILNDPYVLQRIDDVPFFRTPLHVAASAGHIDFMMEMINLKPSFARKLNQAGFSPMHLALQNQKTQAVLRLLRFDEGLVRVKGREGFTLLHHVVENGNVDFLIKFLEVCPEAIEDVSRHKAAKRWEKELLSWADIDGNTVLHVAAIRNRPRVVKVLLERLCRDHINAKNAEGLTALDIPSQYPLDEGKVDYKEF
;
A
#
# COMPACT_ATOMS: atom_id res chain seq x y z
N MET A 1 -4.96 4.43 -26.06
CA MET A 1 -3.54 4.05 -26.12
C MET A 1 -3.39 3.06 -27.24
N ASP A 2 -2.28 3.12 -27.99
CA ASP A 2 -1.92 2.14 -29.01
C ASP A 2 -2.00 0.70 -28.44
N GLU A 3 -2.67 -0.21 -29.15
CA GLU A 3 -2.78 -1.62 -28.75
C GLU A 3 -1.40 -2.27 -28.61
N ARG A 4 -0.41 -1.85 -29.41
CA ARG A 4 0.98 -2.34 -29.29
C ARG A 4 1.62 -1.94 -27.96
N MET A 5 1.38 -0.71 -27.50
CA MET A 5 1.89 -0.24 -26.20
C MET A 5 1.21 -0.99 -25.04
N ILE A 6 -0.10 -1.25 -25.16
CA ILE A 6 -0.83 -2.08 -24.19
C ILE A 6 -0.25 -3.50 -24.18
N GLY A 7 -0.08 -4.11 -25.35
CA GLY A 7 0.49 -5.45 -25.50
C GLY A 7 1.88 -5.55 -24.89
N ALA A 8 2.78 -4.60 -25.19
CA ALA A 8 4.11 -4.52 -24.61
C ALA A 8 4.07 -4.47 -23.08
N ALA A 9 3.20 -3.64 -22.50
CA ALA A 9 3.04 -3.55 -21.05
C ALA A 9 2.38 -4.80 -20.43
N GLN A 10 1.51 -5.49 -21.17
CA GLN A 10 0.87 -6.74 -20.75
C GLN A 10 1.79 -7.95 -20.78
N THR A 11 2.81 -7.96 -21.65
CA THR A 11 3.80 -9.04 -21.75
C THR A 11 5.12 -8.69 -21.05
N GLY A 12 5.33 -7.42 -20.72
CA GLY A 12 6.59 -6.92 -20.17
C GLY A 12 7.69 -6.74 -21.22
N ASP A 13 7.34 -6.64 -22.50
CA ASP A 13 8.31 -6.52 -23.60
C ASP A 13 8.85 -5.09 -23.72
N ILE A 14 10.07 -4.89 -23.22
CA ILE A 14 10.77 -3.59 -23.26
C ILE A 14 11.22 -3.24 -24.68
N ASN A 15 11.49 -4.22 -25.55
CA ASN A 15 11.94 -3.93 -26.93
C ASN A 15 10.82 -3.26 -27.72
N ILE A 16 9.59 -3.77 -27.60
CA ILE A 16 8.42 -3.15 -28.26
C ILE A 16 8.20 -1.71 -27.74
N LEU A 17 8.42 -1.47 -26.44
CA LEU A 17 8.35 -0.12 -25.88
C LEU A 17 9.35 0.83 -26.58
N TYR A 18 10.61 0.40 -26.73
CA TYR A 18 11.64 1.21 -27.38
C TYR A 18 11.39 1.38 -28.89
N ASP A 19 10.88 0.37 -29.58
CA ASP A 19 10.45 0.50 -30.98
C ASP A 19 9.34 1.55 -31.14
N LEU A 20 8.38 1.58 -30.22
CA LEU A 20 7.30 2.57 -30.24
C LEU A 20 7.82 3.98 -29.98
N ILE A 21 8.77 4.14 -29.05
CA ILE A 21 9.42 5.44 -28.77
C ILE A 21 10.25 5.90 -29.96
N LEU A 22 10.95 4.98 -30.64
CA LEU A 22 11.73 5.31 -31.84
C LEU A 22 10.84 5.81 -32.97
N ASN A 23 9.69 5.15 -33.17
CA ASN A 23 8.71 5.57 -34.18
C ASN A 23 8.02 6.89 -33.81
N ASP A 24 7.82 7.16 -32.51
CA ASP A 24 7.19 8.39 -32.03
C ASP A 24 7.79 8.85 -30.69
N PRO A 25 8.79 9.76 -30.71
CA PRO A 25 9.49 10.21 -29.51
C PRO A 25 8.60 10.91 -28.47
N TYR A 26 7.42 11.38 -28.87
CA TYR A 26 6.49 12.11 -27.99
C TYR A 26 5.37 11.23 -27.42
N VAL A 27 5.38 9.91 -27.68
CA VAL A 27 4.34 8.97 -27.25
C VAL A 27 4.09 8.99 -25.74
N LEU A 28 5.13 9.01 -24.93
CA LEU A 28 4.99 9.05 -23.47
C LEU A 28 4.52 10.41 -22.97
N GLN A 29 4.94 11.51 -23.63
CA GLN A 29 4.53 12.86 -23.24
C GLN A 29 3.03 13.06 -23.46
N ARG A 30 2.49 12.68 -24.62
CA ARG A 30 1.06 12.82 -24.90
C ARG A 30 0.20 12.00 -23.94
N ILE A 31 0.67 10.83 -23.51
CA ILE A 31 0.00 10.04 -22.48
C ILE A 31 0.02 10.78 -21.13
N ASP A 32 1.13 11.42 -20.79
CA ASP A 32 1.28 12.16 -19.53
C ASP A 32 0.44 13.43 -19.47
N ASP A 33 0.23 14.09 -20.61
CA ASP A 33 -0.56 15.32 -20.67
C ASP A 33 -2.05 15.08 -20.40
N VAL A 34 -2.55 13.85 -20.59
CA VAL A 34 -3.96 13.51 -20.31
C VAL A 34 -4.14 13.25 -18.81
N PRO A 35 -4.91 14.04 -18.04
CA PRO A 35 -4.94 13.95 -16.57
C PRO A 35 -5.29 12.56 -16.03
N PHE A 36 -6.40 11.97 -16.51
CA PHE A 36 -6.86 10.63 -16.15
C PHE A 36 -6.68 9.69 -17.33
N PHE A 37 -5.66 8.84 -17.25
CA PHE A 37 -5.33 7.96 -18.37
C PHE A 37 -4.73 6.66 -17.85
N ARG A 38 -5.23 5.53 -18.37
CA ARG A 38 -4.63 4.23 -18.13
C ARG A 38 -3.29 4.17 -18.84
N THR A 39 -2.20 4.49 -18.15
CA THR A 39 -0.81 4.47 -18.66
C THR A 39 -0.28 3.03 -18.85
N PRO A 40 0.82 2.82 -19.59
CA PRO A 40 1.43 1.50 -19.72
C PRO A 40 1.86 0.96 -18.34
N LEU A 41 2.27 1.84 -17.43
CA LEU A 41 2.60 1.46 -16.06
C LEU A 41 1.41 0.87 -15.29
N HIS A 42 0.17 1.34 -15.51
CA HIS A 42 -1.02 0.73 -14.91
C HIS A 42 -1.17 -0.73 -15.35
N VAL A 43 -0.95 -0.98 -16.64
CA VAL A 43 -1.09 -2.30 -17.26
C VAL A 43 -0.01 -3.24 -16.74
N ALA A 44 1.26 -2.81 -16.79
CA ALA A 44 2.39 -3.59 -16.31
C ALA A 44 2.30 -3.87 -14.79
N ALA A 45 1.86 -2.89 -13.98
CA ALA A 45 1.65 -3.06 -12.55
C ALA A 45 0.52 -4.05 -12.23
N SER A 46 -0.58 -4.00 -13.00
CA SER A 46 -1.68 -4.95 -12.90
C SER A 46 -1.26 -6.38 -13.29
N ALA A 47 -0.33 -6.53 -14.25
CA ALA A 47 0.19 -7.81 -14.69
C ALA A 47 1.32 -8.34 -13.79
N GLY A 48 2.10 -7.45 -13.18
CA GLY A 48 3.26 -7.76 -12.32
C GLY A 48 4.61 -7.75 -13.06
N HIS A 49 4.72 -7.09 -14.21
CA HIS A 49 5.96 -7.03 -15.00
C HIS A 49 6.93 -5.99 -14.45
N ILE A 50 7.72 -6.40 -13.46
CA ILE A 50 8.59 -5.52 -12.68
C ILE A 50 9.60 -4.76 -13.55
N ASP A 51 10.29 -5.44 -14.45
CA ASP A 51 11.36 -4.81 -15.24
C ASP A 51 10.79 -3.74 -16.17
N PHE A 52 9.67 -4.04 -16.83
CA PHE A 52 8.93 -3.07 -17.64
C PHE A 52 8.42 -1.90 -16.81
N MET A 53 7.90 -2.16 -15.60
CA MET A 53 7.46 -1.09 -14.70
C MET A 53 8.61 -0.15 -14.35
N MET A 54 9.77 -0.70 -13.97
CA MET A 54 10.93 0.11 -13.59
C MET A 54 11.47 0.90 -14.78
N GLU A 55 11.50 0.29 -15.97
CA GLU A 55 11.89 0.98 -17.19
C GLU A 55 10.95 2.15 -17.51
N MET A 56 9.64 1.93 -17.42
CA MET A 56 8.63 2.97 -17.62
C MET A 56 8.74 4.08 -16.57
N ILE A 57 9.05 3.76 -15.32
CA ILE A 57 9.30 4.74 -14.25
C ILE A 57 10.56 5.55 -14.54
N ASN A 58 11.64 4.93 -15.03
CA ASN A 58 12.86 5.63 -15.40
C ASN A 58 12.63 6.62 -16.55
N LEU A 59 11.84 6.22 -17.55
CA LEU A 59 11.50 7.06 -18.69
C LEU A 59 10.49 8.16 -18.33
N LYS A 60 9.51 7.85 -17.47
CA LYS A 60 8.41 8.77 -17.16
C LYS A 60 7.89 8.59 -15.71
N PRO A 61 8.61 9.15 -14.70
CA PRO A 61 8.29 8.98 -13.28
C PRO A 61 6.87 9.40 -12.88
N SER A 62 6.31 10.42 -13.56
CA SER A 62 4.95 10.92 -13.31
C SER A 62 3.86 9.85 -13.43
N PHE A 63 4.11 8.80 -14.22
CA PHE A 63 3.16 7.70 -14.38
C PHE A 63 2.89 6.93 -13.08
N ALA A 64 3.83 6.92 -12.13
CA ALA A 64 3.66 6.21 -10.86
C ALA A 64 2.52 6.78 -10.00
N ARG A 65 2.25 8.09 -10.14
CA ARG A 65 1.22 8.83 -9.39
C ARG A 65 -0.07 9.08 -10.18
N LYS A 66 -0.05 8.94 -11.51
CA LYS A 66 -1.24 9.14 -12.35
C LYS A 66 -2.36 8.19 -11.97
N LEU A 67 -3.59 8.68 -12.09
CA LEU A 67 -4.79 7.87 -11.96
C LEU A 67 -5.30 7.50 -13.36
N ASN A 68 -5.80 6.28 -13.51
CA ASN A 68 -6.56 5.88 -14.68
C ASN A 68 -7.99 6.46 -14.64
N GLN A 69 -8.79 6.19 -15.67
CA GLN A 69 -10.18 6.65 -15.74
C GLN A 69 -11.10 6.07 -14.64
N ALA A 70 -10.72 4.95 -14.02
CA ALA A 70 -11.42 4.39 -12.87
C ALA A 70 -10.98 5.01 -11.53
N GLY A 71 -10.02 5.93 -11.55
CA GLY A 71 -9.48 6.61 -10.37
C GLY A 71 -8.43 5.81 -9.62
N PHE A 72 -7.78 4.81 -10.23
CA PHE A 72 -6.76 4.00 -9.58
C PHE A 72 -5.36 4.36 -10.08
N SER A 73 -4.38 4.41 -9.18
CA SER A 73 -2.96 4.50 -9.56
C SER A 73 -2.41 3.12 -9.97
N PRO A 74 -1.22 3.03 -10.57
CA PRO A 74 -0.58 1.74 -10.85
C PRO A 74 -0.43 0.87 -9.59
N MET A 75 -0.09 1.48 -8.45
CA MET A 75 0.06 0.76 -7.19
C MET A 75 -1.28 0.21 -6.65
N HIS A 76 -2.40 0.90 -6.88
CA HIS A 76 -3.74 0.38 -6.57
C HIS A 76 -4.03 -0.89 -7.38
N LEU A 77 -3.75 -0.86 -8.69
CA LEU A 77 -3.99 -2.02 -9.55
C LEU A 77 -3.06 -3.19 -9.21
N ALA A 78 -1.78 -2.93 -8.88
CA ALA A 78 -0.87 -3.97 -8.41
C ALA A 78 -1.40 -4.64 -7.12
N LEU A 79 -1.88 -3.85 -6.16
CA LEU A 79 -2.44 -4.35 -4.91
C LEU A 79 -3.71 -5.18 -5.15
N GLN A 80 -4.67 -4.67 -5.93
CA GLN A 80 -5.92 -5.37 -6.25
C GLN A 80 -5.70 -6.70 -6.97
N ASN A 81 -4.67 -6.77 -7.84
CA ASN A 81 -4.31 -7.99 -8.56
C ASN A 81 -3.27 -8.85 -7.83
N GLN A 82 -3.05 -8.60 -6.54
CA GLN A 82 -2.16 -9.39 -5.67
C GLN A 82 -0.71 -9.48 -6.20
N LYS A 83 -0.25 -8.45 -6.91
CA LYS A 83 1.11 -8.37 -7.46
C LYS A 83 2.06 -7.82 -6.41
N THR A 84 2.34 -8.63 -5.39
CA THR A 84 3.10 -8.21 -4.19
C THR A 84 4.45 -7.57 -4.52
N GLN A 85 5.22 -8.17 -5.42
CA GLN A 85 6.53 -7.63 -5.81
C GLN A 85 6.41 -6.29 -6.55
N ALA A 86 5.33 -6.08 -7.31
CA ALA A 86 5.07 -4.81 -8.00
C ALA A 86 4.75 -3.70 -6.98
N VAL A 87 3.93 -4.00 -5.98
CA VAL A 87 3.65 -3.07 -4.86
C VAL A 87 4.93 -2.71 -4.13
N LEU A 88 5.75 -3.70 -3.75
CA LEU A 88 7.01 -3.46 -3.03
C LEU A 88 8.01 -2.66 -3.87
N ARG A 89 8.09 -2.90 -5.18
CA ARG A 89 8.98 -2.14 -6.07
C ARG A 89 8.53 -0.70 -6.26
N LEU A 90 7.23 -0.45 -6.41
CA LEU A 90 6.68 0.89 -6.44
C LEU A 90 6.93 1.64 -5.12
N LEU A 91 6.74 0.96 -3.98
CA LEU A 91 7.00 1.54 -2.66
C LEU A 91 8.47 1.91 -2.47
N ARG A 92 9.40 1.08 -2.97
CA ARG A 92 10.85 1.37 -2.95
C ARG A 92 11.25 2.53 -3.85
N PHE A 93 10.50 2.77 -4.92
CA PHE A 93 10.73 3.89 -5.81
C PHE A 93 10.27 5.20 -5.15
N ASP A 94 9.06 5.22 -4.57
CA ASP A 94 8.50 6.40 -3.91
C ASP A 94 7.53 5.96 -2.80
N GLU A 95 7.95 6.17 -1.55
CA GLU A 95 7.17 5.82 -0.35
C GLU A 95 5.86 6.62 -0.26
N GLY A 96 5.84 7.83 -0.82
CA GLY A 96 4.67 8.70 -0.86
C GLY A 96 3.55 8.20 -1.78
N LEU A 97 3.77 7.12 -2.55
CA LEU A 97 2.71 6.48 -3.34
C LEU A 97 1.60 5.87 -2.48
N VAL A 98 1.91 5.50 -1.22
CA VAL A 98 0.92 4.97 -0.26
C VAL A 98 -0.20 5.98 0.03
N ARG A 99 0.12 7.27 -0.06
CA ARG A 99 -0.80 8.37 0.24
C ARG A 99 -1.59 8.86 -0.98
N VAL A 100 -1.35 8.29 -2.16
CA VAL A 100 -2.10 8.66 -3.37
C VAL A 100 -3.58 8.32 -3.16
N LYS A 101 -4.43 9.34 -3.27
CA LYS A 101 -5.88 9.22 -3.16
C LYS A 101 -6.44 8.88 -4.54
N GLY A 102 -7.00 7.69 -4.65
CA GLY A 102 -7.71 7.24 -5.82
C GLY A 102 -9.17 7.69 -5.85
N ARG A 103 -10.01 6.87 -6.48
CA ARG A 103 -11.45 7.08 -6.60
C ARG A 103 -12.07 7.35 -5.23
N GLU A 104 -12.95 8.34 -5.18
CA GLU A 104 -13.67 8.77 -3.97
C GLU A 104 -12.78 9.25 -2.81
N GLY A 105 -11.45 9.38 -3.02
CA GLY A 105 -10.51 9.78 -1.97
C GLY A 105 -9.89 8.60 -1.21
N PHE A 106 -10.18 7.35 -1.61
CA PHE A 106 -9.62 6.15 -0.99
C PHE A 106 -8.11 6.03 -1.29
N THR A 107 -7.35 5.65 -0.27
CA THR A 107 -5.92 5.31 -0.37
C THR A 107 -5.70 3.80 -0.36
N LEU A 108 -4.48 3.34 -0.63
CA LEU A 108 -4.11 1.91 -0.50
C LEU A 108 -4.40 1.35 0.89
N LEU A 109 -4.25 2.16 1.95
CA LEU A 109 -4.55 1.74 3.32
C LEU A 109 -6.02 1.35 3.52
N HIS A 110 -6.95 2.00 2.82
CA HIS A 110 -8.35 1.61 2.91
C HIS A 110 -8.58 0.22 2.28
N HIS A 111 -7.99 -0.02 1.10
CA HIS A 111 -8.13 -1.29 0.39
C HIS A 111 -7.49 -2.46 1.13
N VAL A 112 -6.35 -2.27 1.81
CA VAL A 112 -5.73 -3.36 2.60
C VAL A 112 -6.56 -3.70 3.82
N VAL A 113 -7.25 -2.74 4.43
CA VAL A 113 -8.14 -3.00 5.57
C VAL A 113 -9.42 -3.70 5.11
N GLU A 114 -10.04 -3.23 4.02
CA GLU A 114 -11.24 -3.89 3.46
C GLU A 114 -10.96 -5.34 3.04
N ASN A 115 -9.76 -5.61 2.52
CA ASN A 115 -9.33 -6.95 2.12
C ASN A 115 -8.73 -7.78 3.28
N GLY A 116 -8.61 -7.21 4.49
CA GLY A 116 -7.98 -7.87 5.64
C GLY A 116 -6.51 -8.24 5.46
N ASN A 117 -5.77 -7.53 4.60
CA ASN A 117 -4.36 -7.80 4.32
C ASN A 117 -3.44 -7.07 5.33
N VAL A 118 -3.21 -7.72 6.47
CA VAL A 118 -2.43 -7.12 7.56
C VAL A 118 -0.95 -7.00 7.26
N ASP A 119 -0.39 -7.85 6.39
CA ASP A 119 1.00 -7.73 5.98
C ASP A 119 1.25 -6.40 5.27
N PHE A 120 0.40 -6.03 4.30
CA PHE A 120 0.52 -4.74 3.65
C PHE A 120 0.13 -3.57 4.54
N LEU A 121 -0.85 -3.74 5.44
CA LEU A 121 -1.19 -2.70 6.41
C LEU A 121 0.03 -2.35 7.28
N ILE A 122 0.66 -3.35 7.90
CA ILE A 122 1.87 -3.15 8.71
C ILE A 122 2.98 -2.57 7.84
N LYS A 123 3.16 -3.06 6.61
CA LYS A 123 4.22 -2.57 5.73
C LYS A 123 4.04 -1.11 5.34
N PHE A 124 2.83 -0.70 5.02
CA PHE A 124 2.51 0.67 4.65
C PHE A 124 2.65 1.61 5.85
N LEU A 125 2.23 1.20 7.04
CA LEU A 125 2.42 1.99 8.27
C LEU A 125 3.89 2.04 8.72
N GLU A 126 4.69 1.01 8.43
CA GLU A 126 6.13 1.01 8.70
C GLU A 126 6.86 2.04 7.82
N VAL A 127 6.46 2.13 6.55
CA VAL A 127 7.08 3.02 5.56
C VAL A 127 6.54 4.45 5.65
N CYS A 128 5.23 4.61 5.82
CA CYS A 128 4.58 5.90 5.94
C CYS A 128 3.51 5.88 7.05
N PRO A 129 3.92 6.11 8.31
CA PRO A 129 3.02 6.26 9.46
C PRO A 129 1.85 7.22 9.24
N GLU A 130 2.13 8.34 8.56
CA GLU A 130 1.18 9.44 8.34
C GLU A 130 0.07 9.08 7.37
N ALA A 131 0.21 7.99 6.62
CA ALA A 131 -0.83 7.50 5.73
C ALA A 131 -2.12 7.15 6.49
N ILE A 132 -2.04 6.84 7.79
CA ILE A 132 -3.20 6.62 8.65
C ILE A 132 -4.11 7.86 8.73
N GLU A 133 -3.54 9.07 8.64
CA GLU A 133 -4.30 10.32 8.72
C GLU A 133 -5.20 10.52 7.50
N ASP A 134 -4.77 10.02 6.35
CA ASP A 134 -5.56 10.09 5.12
C ASP A 134 -6.81 9.21 5.20
N VAL A 135 -6.80 8.21 6.08
CA VAL A 135 -7.94 7.35 6.34
C VAL A 135 -8.90 7.99 7.36
N SER A 136 -8.37 8.54 8.45
CA SER A 136 -9.17 9.20 9.49
C SER A 136 -9.92 10.44 9.01
N ARG A 137 -9.41 11.15 7.99
CA ARG A 137 -10.03 12.36 7.45
C ARG A 137 -11.09 12.08 6.38
N HIS A 138 -11.23 10.82 5.96
CA HIS A 138 -12.18 10.44 4.93
C HIS A 138 -13.60 10.31 5.49
N LYS A 139 -14.62 10.57 4.67
CA LYS A 139 -16.05 10.41 5.04
C LYS A 139 -16.37 9.00 5.56
N ALA A 140 -15.58 8.00 5.17
CA ALA A 140 -15.72 6.61 5.60
C ALA A 140 -14.84 6.23 6.81
N ALA A 141 -14.23 7.20 7.51
CA ALA A 141 -13.33 6.94 8.63
C ALA A 141 -13.93 6.00 9.69
N LYS A 142 -15.21 6.20 10.05
CA LYS A 142 -15.93 5.31 10.99
C LYS A 142 -16.03 3.86 10.50
N ARG A 143 -16.18 3.67 9.18
CA ARG A 143 -16.25 2.33 8.57
C ARG A 143 -14.87 1.67 8.62
N TRP A 144 -13.82 2.41 8.28
CA TRP A 144 -12.45 1.92 8.37
C TRP A 144 -12.06 1.54 9.79
N GLU A 145 -12.36 2.40 10.78
CA GLU A 145 -12.14 2.07 12.19
C GLU A 145 -12.83 0.75 12.48
N LYS A 146 -14.15 0.65 12.25
CA LYS A 146 -14.88 -0.60 12.50
C LYS A 146 -14.26 -1.83 11.80
N GLU A 147 -13.86 -1.71 10.54
CA GLU A 147 -13.24 -2.82 9.78
C GLU A 147 -11.87 -3.21 10.36
N LEU A 148 -11.01 -2.23 10.62
CA LEU A 148 -9.71 -2.43 11.27
C LEU A 148 -9.85 -3.12 12.63
N LEU A 149 -10.87 -2.71 13.40
CA LEU A 149 -11.16 -3.21 14.75
C LEU A 149 -11.76 -4.61 14.74
N SER A 150 -12.53 -4.94 13.71
CA SER A 150 -13.09 -6.28 13.53
C SER A 150 -12.06 -7.28 13.01
N TRP A 151 -10.93 -6.81 12.49
CA TRP A 151 -9.92 -7.70 11.97
C TRP A 151 -9.24 -8.43 13.11
N ALA A 152 -9.30 -9.76 13.03
CA ALA A 152 -8.55 -10.66 13.87
C ALA A 152 -8.05 -11.83 13.01
N ASP A 153 -6.84 -12.33 13.29
CA ASP A 153 -6.37 -13.57 12.70
C ASP A 153 -7.03 -14.80 13.37
N ILE A 154 -6.55 -15.99 13.00
CA ILE A 154 -7.06 -17.27 13.52
C ILE A 154 -6.90 -17.42 15.04
N ASP A 155 -5.96 -16.67 15.64
CA ASP A 155 -5.66 -16.70 17.07
C ASP A 155 -6.37 -15.55 17.82
N GLY A 156 -7.23 -14.80 17.12
CA GLY A 156 -7.91 -13.63 17.67
C GLY A 156 -7.01 -12.40 17.80
N ASN A 157 -5.82 -12.41 17.20
CA ASN A 157 -4.90 -11.28 17.28
C ASN A 157 -5.39 -10.14 16.39
N THR A 158 -5.59 -8.97 17.00
CA THR A 158 -5.87 -7.73 16.24
C THR A 158 -4.61 -7.25 15.52
N VAL A 159 -4.74 -6.24 14.66
CA VAL A 159 -3.59 -5.60 13.99
C VAL A 159 -2.54 -5.12 15.00
N LEU A 160 -2.97 -4.64 16.17
CA LEU A 160 -2.05 -4.20 17.24
C LEU A 160 -1.25 -5.38 17.82
N HIS A 161 -1.88 -6.54 18.01
CA HIS A 161 -1.19 -7.76 18.45
C HIS A 161 -0.16 -8.19 17.41
N VAL A 162 -0.53 -8.26 16.13
CA VAL A 162 0.40 -8.66 15.06
C VAL A 162 1.59 -7.68 14.96
N ALA A 163 1.36 -6.38 15.13
CA ALA A 163 2.43 -5.38 15.16
C ALA A 163 3.38 -5.58 16.37
N ALA A 164 2.84 -5.92 17.55
CA ALA A 164 3.62 -6.21 18.75
C ALA A 164 4.43 -7.52 18.61
N ILE A 165 3.78 -8.61 18.18
CA ILE A 165 4.41 -9.93 17.93
C ILE A 165 5.57 -9.80 16.95
N ARG A 166 5.41 -9.00 15.89
CA ARG A 166 6.43 -8.81 14.84
C ARG A 166 7.49 -7.77 15.21
N ASN A 167 7.51 -7.28 16.46
CA ASN A 167 8.41 -6.25 16.95
C ASN A 167 8.46 -5.01 16.03
N ARG A 168 7.30 -4.42 15.73
CA ARG A 168 7.17 -3.22 14.89
C ARG A 168 6.81 -2.00 15.75
N PRO A 169 7.74 -1.48 16.58
CA PRO A 169 7.42 -0.47 17.59
C PRO A 169 6.89 0.84 16.99
N ARG A 170 7.37 1.23 15.80
CA ARG A 170 6.84 2.39 15.07
C ARG A 170 5.36 2.22 14.72
N VAL A 171 4.99 1.03 14.24
CA VAL A 171 3.60 0.71 13.88
C VAL A 171 2.74 0.61 15.14
N VAL A 172 3.25 -0.03 16.20
CA VAL A 172 2.57 -0.10 17.51
C VAL A 172 2.27 1.32 18.02
N LYS A 173 3.25 2.21 18.04
CA LYS A 173 3.07 3.60 18.47
C LYS A 173 1.98 4.32 17.67
N VAL A 174 2.03 4.22 16.35
CA VAL A 174 1.04 4.87 15.45
C VAL A 174 -0.36 4.31 15.68
N LEU A 175 -0.49 3.01 15.91
CA LEU A 175 -1.77 2.39 16.23
C LEU A 175 -2.27 2.84 17.61
N LEU A 176 -1.42 2.90 18.65
CA LEU A 176 -1.81 3.36 19.99
C LEU A 176 -2.29 4.82 20.00
N GLU A 177 -1.65 5.70 19.22
CA GLU A 177 -2.04 7.11 19.10
C GLU A 177 -3.41 7.32 18.42
N ARG A 178 -3.89 6.32 17.66
CA ARG A 178 -5.08 6.45 16.81
C ARG A 178 -6.22 5.51 17.18
N LEU A 179 -5.93 4.39 17.85
CA LEU A 179 -6.94 3.45 18.33
C LEU A 179 -7.56 3.92 19.64
N CYS A 180 -8.86 3.68 19.79
CA CYS A 180 -9.54 3.92 21.07
C CYS A 180 -9.07 2.91 22.14
N ARG A 181 -9.15 3.29 23.43
CA ARG A 181 -8.76 2.45 24.58
C ARG A 181 -9.30 1.03 24.54
N ASP A 182 -10.55 0.85 24.12
CA ASP A 182 -11.20 -0.47 24.10
C ASP A 182 -10.48 -1.45 23.15
N HIS A 183 -9.85 -0.94 22.10
CA HIS A 183 -9.12 -1.74 21.11
C HIS A 183 -7.68 -2.01 21.50
N ILE A 184 -7.08 -1.10 22.27
CA ILE A 184 -5.77 -1.31 22.90
C ILE A 184 -5.87 -2.46 23.91
N ASN A 185 -6.99 -2.53 24.63
CA ASN A 185 -7.26 -3.56 25.64
C ASN A 185 -8.01 -4.78 25.09
N ALA A 186 -8.18 -4.89 23.76
CA ALA A 186 -8.76 -6.07 23.15
C ALA A 186 -7.86 -7.28 23.47
N LYS A 187 -8.49 -8.42 23.76
CA LYS A 187 -7.80 -9.66 24.10
C LYS A 187 -7.88 -10.65 22.95
N ASN A 188 -6.79 -11.34 22.66
CA ASN A 188 -6.77 -12.45 21.72
C ASN A 188 -7.41 -13.73 22.33
N ALA A 189 -7.37 -14.86 21.61
CA ALA A 189 -7.93 -16.12 22.08
C ALA A 189 -7.28 -16.67 23.36
N GLU A 190 -6.04 -16.25 23.65
CA GLU A 190 -5.30 -16.58 24.88
C GLU A 190 -5.64 -15.66 26.05
N GLY A 191 -6.49 -14.64 25.84
CA GLY A 191 -6.87 -13.68 26.86
C GLY A 191 -5.81 -12.59 27.13
N LEU A 192 -4.82 -12.46 26.25
CA LEU A 192 -3.73 -11.49 26.32
C LEU A 192 -4.07 -10.25 25.50
N THR A 193 -3.68 -9.08 25.98
CA THR A 193 -3.68 -7.85 25.18
C THR A 193 -2.41 -7.76 24.35
N ALA A 194 -2.41 -6.91 23.32
CA ALA A 194 -1.21 -6.68 22.51
C ALA A 194 0.00 -6.19 23.34
N LEU A 195 -0.24 -5.48 24.44
CA LEU A 195 0.80 -4.99 25.35
C LEU A 195 1.34 -6.06 26.30
N ASP A 196 0.63 -7.18 26.47
CA ASP A 196 1.10 -8.31 27.29
C ASP A 196 2.13 -9.18 26.53
N ILE A 197 2.10 -9.16 25.20
CA ILE A 197 2.93 -10.02 24.33
C ILE A 197 4.45 -9.79 24.53
N PRO A 198 4.97 -8.54 24.55
CA PRO A 198 6.40 -8.29 24.75
C PRO A 198 6.92 -8.81 26.09
N SER A 199 6.04 -9.03 27.07
CA SER A 199 6.39 -9.55 28.40
C SER A 199 6.59 -11.08 28.39
N GLN A 200 6.03 -11.79 27.42
CA GLN A 200 6.19 -13.25 27.27
C GLN A 200 7.34 -13.63 26.33
N TYR A 201 7.70 -12.74 25.40
CA TYR A 201 8.82 -12.91 24.46
C TYR A 201 9.69 -11.65 24.52
N PRO A 202 10.76 -11.62 25.35
CA PRO A 202 11.59 -10.44 25.51
C PRO A 202 12.12 -9.98 24.16
N LEU A 203 11.69 -8.79 23.75
CA LEU A 203 12.21 -8.11 22.56
C LEU A 203 13.70 -7.83 22.81
N ASP A 204 14.56 -8.20 21.86
CA ASP A 204 16.00 -7.94 21.95
C ASP A 204 16.26 -6.49 22.36
N GLU A 205 17.09 -6.32 23.39
CA GLU A 205 17.27 -5.12 24.21
C GLU A 205 17.67 -3.90 23.39
N GLY A 206 16.66 -3.15 22.95
CA GLY A 206 16.81 -1.93 22.17
C GLY A 206 15.72 -0.91 22.48
N LYS A 207 15.45 -0.67 23.78
CA LYS A 207 14.65 0.42 24.36
C LYS A 207 13.37 0.79 23.61
N VAL A 208 12.26 0.15 23.99
CA VAL A 208 10.95 0.80 23.94
C VAL A 208 10.29 0.57 25.29
N ASP A 209 10.23 1.62 26.11
CA ASP A 209 9.47 1.59 27.36
C ASP A 209 8.00 1.85 27.03
N TYR A 210 7.21 0.78 27.01
CA TYR A 210 5.77 0.87 26.80
C TYR A 210 5.01 1.33 28.05
N LYS A 211 5.70 1.57 29.19
CA LYS A 211 5.06 2.06 30.42
C LYS A 211 4.76 3.57 30.41
N GLU A 212 5.12 4.28 29.35
CA GLU A 212 4.78 5.70 29.16
C GLU A 212 3.51 5.95 28.32
N PHE A 213 2.77 4.90 27.93
CA PHE A 213 1.53 5.02 27.15
C PHE A 213 0.27 4.68 27.97
#